data_AF-A0A957DQR3-F1
#
_entry.id   AF-A0A957DQR3-F1
#
_cell.length_a   1.000
_cell.length_b   1.000
_cell.length_c   1.000
_cell.angle_alpha   90.00
_cell.angle_beta   90.00
_cell.angle_gamma   90.00
#
_symmetry.space_group_name_H-M   'P 1'
#
loop_
_entity.id
_entity.type
_entity.pdbx_description
1 polymer ?
#
loop_
_entity_poly.entity_id
_entity_poly.type
_entity_poly.pdbx_seq_one_letter_code
_entity_poly.pdbx_strand_id
1 'polypeptide(L)'
;MFRPPPRTRFDLNFSIAGFAVQVHPLFWLMGVLFGASLGRLDRIAIWVAVLFFSILLHELGHSLMMRRFSVDSYIVLYHLGGLAIPKSSRGMLTWLEQISISLAGPFAGFFFAGLVAAIVKLAGGFVVIDMLFGFLPIPYAYLPSVGNLANEALGFILWINAFWGFINLLPVFPLDGGHVSQHLFVRFDPWNGFRNALWLSVITGAILAVVGIAVFNSLYMAFLFGVLAAQSYQIIQGGVGPRF
;
A
#
# COMPACT_ATOMS: atom_id res chain seq x y z
N MET A 1 0.26 17.20 -4.22
CA MET A 1 1.64 16.70 -4.00
C MET A 1 1.75 16.40 -2.53
N PHE A 2 1.84 15.12 -2.14
CA PHE A 2 1.95 14.74 -0.73
C PHE A 2 3.28 15.27 -0.20
N ARG A 3 3.22 16.29 0.65
CA ARG A 3 4.41 16.76 1.36
C ARG A 3 4.74 15.70 2.42
N PRO A 4 6.01 15.32 2.60
CA PRO A 4 6.39 14.48 3.71
C PRO A 4 5.88 15.11 5.02
N PRO A 5 5.36 14.30 5.96
CA PRO A 5 4.94 14.83 7.25
C PRO A 5 6.13 15.58 7.91
N PRO A 6 5.85 16.65 8.67
CA PRO A 6 6.90 17.37 9.39
C PRO A 6 7.63 16.41 10.32
N ARG A 7 8.96 16.49 10.34
CA ARG A 7 9.79 15.65 11.21
C ARG A 7 9.47 15.95 12.66
N THR A 8 9.33 14.90 13.47
CA THR A 8 9.14 15.02 14.91
C THR A 8 10.35 14.49 15.67
N ARG A 9 10.52 14.90 16.92
CA ARG A 9 11.60 14.39 17.80
C ARG A 9 11.40 12.91 18.18
N PHE A 10 10.20 12.37 17.94
CA PHE A 10 9.81 11.01 18.30
C PHE A 10 9.86 10.06 17.09
N ASP A 11 10.34 10.54 15.94
CA ASP A 11 10.49 9.69 14.76
C ASP A 11 11.57 8.63 14.99
N LEU A 12 11.23 7.37 14.74
CA LEU A 12 12.23 6.31 14.73
C LEU A 12 12.98 6.35 13.40
N ASN A 13 14.30 6.54 13.44
CA ASN A 13 15.13 6.64 12.26
C ASN A 13 16.15 5.49 12.24
N PHE A 14 16.18 4.74 11.14
CA PHE A 14 17.16 3.67 10.93
C PHE A 14 17.45 3.52 9.43
N SER A 15 18.35 2.60 9.06
CA SER A 15 18.65 2.30 7.66
C SER A 15 18.48 0.82 7.35
N ILE A 16 17.89 0.49 6.20
CA ILE A 16 17.75 -0.89 5.71
C ILE A 16 18.14 -0.95 4.23
N ALA A 17 18.98 -1.92 3.85
CA ALA A 17 19.47 -2.10 2.47
C ALA A 17 20.07 -0.84 1.81
N GLY A 18 20.57 0.11 2.62
CA GLY A 18 21.11 1.39 2.16
C GLY A 18 20.08 2.54 2.04
N PHE A 19 18.81 2.29 2.35
CA PHE A 19 17.76 3.30 2.39
C PHE A 19 17.56 3.83 3.82
N ALA A 20 17.42 5.13 3.97
CA ALA A 20 17.02 5.74 5.24
C ALA A 20 15.51 5.53 5.44
N VAL A 21 15.12 5.05 6.61
CA VAL A 21 13.73 4.80 7.00
C VAL A 21 13.39 5.66 8.20
N GLN A 22 12.30 6.41 8.07
CA GLN A 22 11.72 7.24 9.11
C GLN A 22 10.33 6.70 9.44
N VAL A 23 10.05 6.41 10.72
CA VAL A 23 8.73 5.95 11.17
C VAL A 23 8.15 7.01 12.09
N HIS A 24 7.05 7.63 11.64
CA HIS A 24 6.35 8.65 12.40
C HIS A 24 5.53 8.01 13.54
N PRO A 25 5.45 8.60 14.74
CA PRO A 25 4.72 8.04 15.88
C PRO A 25 3.26 7.66 15.60
N LEU A 26 2.58 8.44 14.75
CA LEU A 26 1.20 8.15 14.32
C LEU A 26 1.05 6.80 13.64
N PHE A 27 2.11 6.27 13.02
CA PHE A 27 2.10 4.92 12.44
C PHE A 27 1.81 3.87 13.52
N TRP A 28 2.52 3.94 14.64
CA TRP A 28 2.36 3.01 15.76
C TRP A 28 0.98 3.16 16.41
N LEU A 29 0.54 4.40 16.63
CA LEU A 29 -0.78 4.67 17.20
C LEU A 29 -1.90 4.07 16.33
N MET A 30 -1.86 4.32 15.02
CA MET A 30 -2.86 3.79 14.09
C MET A 30 -2.78 2.26 14.01
N GLY A 31 -1.58 1.68 13.97
CA GLY A 31 -1.41 0.22 14.01
C GLY A 31 -2.07 -0.42 15.24
N VAL A 32 -1.90 0.18 16.43
CA VAL A 32 -2.53 -0.28 17.67
C VAL A 32 -4.05 -0.10 17.63
N LEU A 33 -4.55 1.05 17.16
CA LEU A 33 -6.00 1.31 17.07
C LEU A 33 -6.70 0.32 16.14
N PHE A 34 -6.09 -0.02 15.00
CA PHE A 34 -6.64 -1.02 14.08
C PHE A 34 -6.55 -2.44 14.63
N GLY A 35 -5.51 -2.74 15.40
CA GLY A 35 -5.37 -4.01 16.09
C GLY A 35 -6.22 -4.13 17.36
N ALA A 36 -6.76 -3.04 17.90
CA ALA A 36 -7.41 -3.01 19.22
C ALA A 36 -8.58 -4.00 19.35
N SER A 37 -9.29 -4.26 18.24
CA SER A 37 -10.38 -5.24 18.18
C SER A 37 -9.94 -6.69 18.45
N LEU A 38 -8.64 -7.00 18.41
CA LEU A 38 -8.10 -8.31 18.71
C LEU A 38 -8.18 -8.68 20.20
N GLY A 39 -8.38 -7.69 21.09
CA GLY A 39 -8.69 -7.87 22.51
C GLY A 39 -7.56 -8.38 23.42
N ARG A 40 -6.42 -8.79 22.87
CA ARG A 40 -5.26 -9.29 23.64
C ARG A 40 -3.96 -8.59 23.23
N LEU A 41 -3.13 -8.25 24.22
CA LEU A 41 -1.90 -7.48 24.00
C LEU A 41 -0.87 -8.22 23.13
N ASP A 42 -0.73 -9.53 23.29
CA ASP A 42 0.17 -10.36 22.46
C ASP A 42 -0.25 -10.37 20.99
N ARG A 43 -1.56 -10.46 20.73
CA ARG A 43 -2.15 -10.40 19.38
C ARG A 43 -2.01 -9.01 18.75
N ILE A 44 -2.22 -7.95 19.53
CA ILE A 44 -2.02 -6.57 19.08
C ILE A 44 -0.55 -6.34 18.75
N ALA A 45 0.38 -6.80 19.59
CA ALA A 45 1.80 -6.64 19.37
C ALA A 45 2.27 -7.34 18.09
N ILE A 46 1.83 -8.58 17.85
CA ILE A 46 2.19 -9.30 16.63
C ILE A 46 1.52 -8.70 15.39
N TRP A 47 0.28 -8.22 15.50
CA TRP A 47 -0.40 -7.47 14.44
C TRP A 47 0.39 -6.22 14.03
N VAL A 48 0.77 -5.38 15.00
CA VAL A 48 1.53 -4.15 14.74
C VAL A 48 2.90 -4.46 14.14
N ALA A 49 3.57 -5.50 14.63
CA ALA A 49 4.84 -5.94 14.08
C ALA A 49 4.69 -6.38 12.62
N VAL A 50 3.72 -7.25 12.32
CA VAL A 50 3.48 -7.73 10.95
C VAL A 50 3.06 -6.58 10.03
N LEU A 51 2.19 -5.67 10.48
CA LEU A 51 1.77 -4.49 9.73
C LEU A 51 2.98 -3.61 9.37
N PHE A 52 3.85 -3.33 10.35
CA PHE A 52 5.09 -2.60 10.15
C PHE A 52 5.98 -3.26 9.10
N PHE A 53 6.29 -4.55 9.26
CA PHE A 53 7.17 -5.25 8.32
C PHE A 53 6.57 -5.34 6.92
N SER A 54 5.26 -5.53 6.80
CA SER A 54 4.58 -5.64 5.50
C SER A 54 4.59 -4.32 4.74
N ILE A 55 4.24 -3.21 5.41
CA ILE A 55 4.29 -1.88 4.80
C ILE A 55 5.74 -1.49 4.48
N LEU A 56 6.69 -1.77 5.38
CA LEU A 56 8.10 -1.51 5.12
C LEU A 56 8.60 -2.27 3.88
N LEU A 57 8.20 -3.53 3.72
CA LEU A 57 8.58 -4.33 2.57
C LEU A 57 7.97 -3.81 1.26
N HIS A 58 6.72 -3.35 1.30
CA HIS A 58 6.07 -2.66 0.18
C HIS A 58 6.87 -1.42 -0.25
N GLU A 59 7.18 -0.52 0.67
CA GLU A 59 7.96 0.68 0.37
C GLU A 59 9.40 0.39 -0.07
N LEU A 60 9.97 -0.69 0.45
CA LEU A 60 11.27 -1.18 0.02
C LEU A 60 11.23 -1.66 -1.42
N GLY A 61 10.13 -2.27 -1.87
CA GLY A 61 9.90 -2.64 -3.27
C GLY A 61 10.03 -1.44 -4.21
N HIS A 62 9.31 -0.35 -3.90
CA HIS A 62 9.43 0.91 -4.65
C HIS A 62 10.87 1.45 -4.63
N SER A 63 11.49 1.51 -3.45
CA SER A 63 12.84 2.06 -3.28
C SER A 63 13.91 1.25 -4.01
N LEU A 64 13.81 -0.07 -4.02
CA LEU A 64 14.70 -0.96 -4.78
C LEU A 64 14.55 -0.74 -6.28
N MET A 65 13.33 -0.57 -6.79
CA MET A 65 13.10 -0.28 -8.20
C MET A 65 13.60 1.11 -8.58
N MET A 66 13.41 2.13 -7.72
CA MET A 66 14.01 3.46 -7.91
C MET A 66 15.54 3.37 -8.00
N ARG A 67 16.18 2.61 -7.10
CA ARG A 67 17.63 2.39 -7.11
C ARG A 67 18.09 1.68 -8.39
N ARG A 68 17.31 0.74 -8.93
CA ARG A 68 17.58 0.09 -10.23
C ARG A 68 17.63 1.11 -11.38
N PHE A 69 16.83 2.16 -11.30
CA PHE A 69 16.85 3.29 -12.25
C PHE A 69 17.77 4.45 -11.82
N SER A 70 18.66 4.20 -10.86
CA SER A 70 19.61 5.17 -10.28
C SER A 70 18.93 6.44 -9.74
N VAL A 71 17.76 6.27 -9.13
CA VAL A 71 17.08 7.30 -8.35
C VAL A 71 17.25 6.95 -6.87
N ASP A 72 17.92 7.84 -6.13
CA ASP A 72 18.05 7.69 -4.69
C ASP A 72 16.71 7.98 -4.01
N SER A 73 16.38 7.22 -2.96
CA SER A 73 15.14 7.40 -2.20
C SER A 73 15.35 7.29 -0.69
N TYR A 74 14.33 7.70 0.06
CA TYR A 74 14.16 7.40 1.48
C TYR A 74 12.71 7.03 1.77
N ILE A 75 12.49 6.25 2.81
CA ILE A 75 11.19 5.70 3.18
C ILE A 75 10.66 6.46 4.39
N VAL A 76 9.40 6.88 4.33
CA VAL A 76 8.68 7.47 5.46
C VAL A 76 7.41 6.67 5.72
N LEU A 77 7.27 6.08 6.90
CA LEU A 77 6.06 5.39 7.33
C LEU A 77 5.22 6.33 8.20
N TYR A 78 3.95 6.53 7.81
CA TYR A 78 3.04 7.44 8.51
C TYR A 78 1.57 7.01 8.38
N HIS A 79 0.77 7.22 9.43
CA HIS A 79 -0.61 6.73 9.55
C HIS A 79 -0.74 5.23 9.30
N LEU A 80 -1.28 4.83 8.14
CA LEU A 80 -1.53 3.43 7.78
C LEU A 80 -0.76 3.01 6.52
N GLY A 81 0.19 3.83 6.07
CA GLY A 81 0.93 3.55 4.85
C GLY A 81 2.39 3.99 4.96
N GLY A 82 3.04 3.99 3.81
CA GLY A 82 4.38 4.52 3.64
C GLY A 82 4.48 5.39 2.40
N LEU A 83 5.62 6.06 2.29
CA LEU A 83 6.01 6.82 1.12
C LEU A 83 7.49 6.56 0.85
N ALA A 84 7.79 5.96 -0.29
CA ALA A 84 9.11 6.01 -0.89
C ALA A 84 9.29 7.35 -1.64
N ILE A 85 10.11 8.24 -1.10
CA ILE A 85 10.32 9.59 -1.63
C ILE A 85 11.68 9.66 -2.35
N PRO A 86 11.72 10.07 -3.63
CA PRO A 86 12.98 10.27 -4.34
C PRO A 86 13.75 11.48 -3.77
N LYS A 87 15.04 11.32 -3.50
CA LYS A 87 15.97 12.36 -3.02
C LYS A 87 16.44 13.29 -4.14
N SER A 88 16.54 12.75 -5.35
CA SER A 88 17.01 13.47 -6.53
C SER A 88 16.07 13.22 -7.68
N SER A 89 15.66 14.27 -8.37
CA SER A 89 15.13 14.10 -9.73
C SER A 89 16.30 13.78 -10.65
N ARG A 90 16.49 12.50 -10.97
CA ARG A 90 17.16 12.16 -12.23
C ARG A 90 16.32 12.78 -13.36
N GLY A 91 16.92 13.03 -14.54
CA GLY A 91 16.18 13.42 -15.74
C GLY A 91 14.93 12.55 -15.96
N MET A 92 13.94 13.07 -16.71
CA MET A 92 12.59 12.49 -16.81
C MET A 92 12.62 10.96 -16.98
N LEU A 93 12.21 10.23 -15.93
CA LEU A 93 11.98 8.79 -16.00
C LEU A 93 10.97 8.49 -17.11
N THR A 94 11.22 7.41 -17.85
CA THR A 94 10.27 6.94 -18.85
C THR A 94 8.95 6.51 -18.19
N TRP A 95 7.86 6.50 -18.96
CA TRP A 95 6.56 6.06 -18.45
C TRP A 95 6.58 4.60 -17.95
N LEU A 96 7.36 3.72 -18.61
CA LEU A 96 7.55 2.33 -18.18
C LEU A 96 8.33 2.24 -16.85
N GLU A 97 9.35 3.06 -16.64
CA GLU A 97 10.09 3.09 -15.37
C GLU A 97 9.19 3.54 -14.23
N GLN A 98 8.35 4.57 -14.45
CA GLN A 98 7.40 5.05 -13.44
C GLN A 98 6.32 4.02 -13.09
N ILE A 99 5.78 3.33 -14.10
CA ILE A 99 4.85 2.20 -13.87
C ILE A 99 5.56 1.06 -13.14
N SER A 100 6.80 0.73 -13.53
CA SER A 100 7.58 -0.33 -12.89
C SER A 100 7.85 -0.01 -11.42
N ILE A 101 8.17 1.24 -11.09
CA ILE A 101 8.31 1.70 -9.70
C ILE A 101 6.98 1.55 -8.96
N SER A 102 5.87 2.02 -9.52
CA SER A 102 4.54 1.95 -8.89
C SER A 102 4.11 0.50 -8.64
N LEU A 103 4.41 -0.42 -9.55
CA LEU A 103 4.07 -1.83 -9.39
C LEU A 103 5.00 -2.58 -8.41
N ALA A 104 6.22 -2.09 -8.18
CA ALA A 104 7.21 -2.80 -7.38
C ALA A 104 6.80 -3.02 -5.92
N GLY A 105 6.06 -2.08 -5.32
CA GLY A 105 5.57 -2.22 -3.95
C GLY A 105 4.55 -3.35 -3.78
N PRO A 106 3.42 -3.33 -4.51
CA PRO A 106 2.44 -4.41 -4.47
C PRO A 106 3.04 -5.78 -4.80
N PHE A 107 3.92 -5.85 -5.80
CA PHE A 107 4.58 -7.12 -6.15
C PHE A 107 5.56 -7.60 -5.07
N ALA A 108 6.22 -6.72 -4.33
CA ALA A 108 7.03 -7.13 -3.18
C ALA A 108 6.17 -7.78 -2.09
N GLY A 109 4.98 -7.22 -1.82
CA GLY A 109 3.99 -7.80 -0.91
C GLY A 109 3.51 -9.16 -1.39
N PHE A 110 3.05 -9.27 -2.64
CA PHE A 110 2.60 -10.55 -3.20
C PHE A 110 3.69 -11.62 -3.25
N PHE A 111 4.92 -11.23 -3.60
CA PHE A 111 6.06 -12.13 -3.58
C PHE A 111 6.33 -12.67 -2.18
N PHE A 112 6.29 -11.80 -1.16
CA PHE A 112 6.48 -12.20 0.22
C PHE A 112 5.37 -13.12 0.72
N ALA A 113 4.11 -12.79 0.43
CA ALA A 113 2.97 -13.66 0.75
C ALA A 113 3.12 -15.04 0.08
N GLY A 114 3.48 -15.07 -1.19
CA GLY A 114 3.74 -16.31 -1.94
C GLY A 114 4.88 -17.13 -1.34
N LEU A 115 5.97 -16.48 -0.94
CA LEU A 115 7.11 -17.12 -0.29
C LEU A 115 6.71 -17.75 1.05
N VAL A 116 5.98 -17.02 1.90
CA VAL A 116 5.51 -17.52 3.19
C VAL A 116 4.55 -18.70 3.01
N ALA A 117 3.59 -18.61 2.09
CA ALA A 117 2.70 -19.71 1.75
C ALA A 117 3.47 -20.95 1.24
N ALA A 118 4.48 -20.76 0.40
CA ALA A 118 5.33 -21.86 -0.07
C ALA A 118 6.09 -22.52 1.10
N ILE A 119 6.67 -21.74 2.00
CA ILE A 119 7.36 -22.25 3.20
C ILE A 119 6.39 -23.06 4.07
N VAL A 120 5.18 -22.56 4.34
CA VAL A 120 4.17 -23.28 5.14
C VAL A 120 3.80 -24.61 4.48
N LYS A 121 3.57 -24.63 3.17
CA LYS A 121 3.25 -25.86 2.44
C LYS A 121 4.39 -26.87 2.48
N LEU A 122 5.64 -26.43 2.32
CA LEU A 122 6.83 -27.28 2.42
C LEU A 122 7.04 -27.81 3.84
N ALA A 123 6.64 -27.06 4.87
CA ALA A 123 6.69 -27.47 6.26
C ALA A 123 5.53 -28.42 6.69
N GLY A 124 4.69 -28.86 5.75
CA GLY A 124 3.56 -29.76 6.02
C GLY A 124 2.30 -29.06 6.52
N GLY A 125 2.22 -27.73 6.38
CA GLY A 125 1.02 -26.95 6.65
C GLY A 125 0.06 -26.91 5.46
N PHE A 126 -1.07 -26.23 5.68
CA PHE A 126 -2.13 -26.02 4.72
C PHE A 126 -2.17 -24.56 4.30
N VAL A 127 -2.41 -24.32 3.02
CA VAL A 127 -2.67 -22.99 2.47
C VAL A 127 -4.01 -23.06 1.76
N VAL A 128 -4.93 -22.19 2.14
CA VAL A 128 -6.26 -22.07 1.58
C VAL A 128 -6.39 -20.67 0.99
N ILE A 129 -7.03 -20.55 -0.17
CA ILE A 129 -7.38 -19.25 -0.74
C ILE A 129 -8.86 -19.04 -0.50
N ASP A 130 -9.19 -18.04 0.31
CA ASP A 130 -10.56 -17.61 0.51
C ASP A 130 -10.91 -16.50 -0.49
N MET A 131 -12.18 -16.41 -0.87
CA MET A 131 -12.66 -15.37 -1.79
C MET A 131 -13.33 -14.27 -0.97
N LEU A 132 -12.54 -13.31 -0.51
CA LEU A 132 -13.06 -12.12 0.15
C LEU A 132 -14.01 -11.40 -0.83
N PHE A 133 -15.24 -11.18 -0.37
CA PHE A 133 -16.32 -10.57 -1.17
C PHE A 133 -16.72 -11.37 -2.43
N GLY A 134 -16.32 -12.64 -2.52
CA GLY A 134 -16.67 -13.53 -3.64
C GLY A 134 -15.78 -13.39 -4.89
N PHE A 135 -14.82 -12.46 -4.91
CA PHE A 135 -13.94 -12.26 -6.07
C PHE A 135 -12.48 -11.95 -5.72
N LEU A 136 -12.17 -11.52 -4.49
CA LEU A 136 -10.82 -11.13 -4.11
C LEU A 136 -10.10 -12.29 -3.41
N PRO A 137 -9.10 -12.93 -4.03
CA PRO A 137 -8.43 -14.10 -3.44
C PRO A 137 -7.51 -13.67 -2.29
N ILE A 138 -7.84 -14.05 -1.07
CA ILE A 138 -7.03 -13.81 0.12
C ILE A 138 -6.49 -15.14 0.64
N PRO A 139 -5.16 -15.35 0.60
CA PRO A 139 -4.56 -16.55 1.12
C PRO A 139 -4.56 -16.54 2.65
N TYR A 140 -4.84 -17.70 3.24
CA TYR A 140 -4.68 -18.00 4.65
C TYR A 140 -3.85 -19.29 4.78
N ALA A 141 -2.98 -19.33 5.79
CA ALA A 141 -2.10 -20.48 6.01
C ALA A 141 -2.17 -20.94 7.46
N TYR A 142 -2.09 -22.25 7.63
CA TYR A 142 -2.10 -22.91 8.92
C TYR A 142 -1.01 -23.99 8.96
N LEU A 143 -0.15 -23.94 9.96
CA LEU A 143 0.93 -24.87 10.19
C LEU A 143 0.68 -25.57 11.55
N PRO A 144 0.33 -26.88 11.56
CA PRO A 144 0.01 -27.59 12.80
C PRO A 144 1.16 -27.69 13.80
N SER A 145 2.40 -27.61 13.32
CA SER A 145 3.61 -27.76 14.13
C SER A 145 4.00 -26.50 14.91
N VAL A 146 3.28 -25.38 14.75
CA VAL A 146 3.56 -24.13 15.47
C VAL A 146 2.38 -23.71 16.35
N GLY A 147 2.65 -22.93 17.40
CA GLY A 147 1.62 -22.47 18.32
C GLY A 147 0.62 -21.49 17.69
N ASN A 148 -0.50 -21.26 18.38
CA ASN A 148 -1.60 -20.41 17.91
C ASN A 148 -1.15 -19.00 17.49
N LEU A 149 -0.29 -18.37 18.30
CA LEU A 149 0.20 -17.01 18.01
C LEU A 149 1.02 -16.96 16.70
N ALA A 150 1.80 -18.00 16.40
CA ALA A 150 2.56 -18.08 15.16
C ALA A 150 1.63 -18.29 13.95
N ASN A 151 0.60 -19.13 14.10
CA ASN A 151 -0.43 -19.30 13.07
C ASN A 151 -1.20 -18.01 12.80
N GLU A 152 -1.52 -17.23 13.84
CA GLU A 152 -2.11 -15.90 13.67
C GLU A 152 -1.16 -14.94 12.94
N ALA A 153 0.13 -14.97 13.26
CA ALA A 153 1.13 -14.18 12.54
C ALA A 153 1.18 -14.52 11.05
N LEU A 154 1.18 -15.81 10.70
CA LEU A 154 1.12 -16.27 9.32
C LEU A 154 -0.14 -15.77 8.62
N GLY A 155 -1.29 -15.86 9.29
CA GLY A 155 -2.56 -15.30 8.81
C GLY A 155 -2.48 -13.80 8.54
N PHE A 156 -1.94 -13.02 9.48
CA PHE A 156 -1.77 -11.58 9.31
C PHE A 156 -0.78 -11.23 8.18
N ILE A 157 0.32 -11.96 8.05
CA ILE A 157 1.30 -11.72 6.99
C ILE A 157 0.63 -11.89 5.63
N LEU A 158 -0.05 -13.02 5.42
CA LEU A 158 -0.71 -13.31 4.15
C LEU A 158 -1.86 -12.34 3.87
N TRP A 159 -2.69 -12.07 4.87
CA TRP A 159 -3.83 -11.16 4.75
C TRP A 159 -3.36 -9.73 4.44
N ILE A 160 -2.42 -9.17 5.21
CA ILE A 160 -1.95 -7.79 5.03
C ILE A 160 -1.27 -7.64 3.67
N ASN A 161 -0.34 -8.52 3.30
CA ASN A 161 0.39 -8.37 2.04
C ASN A 161 -0.50 -8.58 0.81
N ALA A 162 -1.46 -9.51 0.86
CA ALA A 162 -2.41 -9.69 -0.23
C ALA A 162 -3.40 -8.52 -0.29
N PHE A 163 -4.10 -8.23 0.81
CA PHE A 163 -5.11 -7.18 0.86
C PHE A 163 -4.53 -5.80 0.54
N TRP A 164 -3.42 -5.42 1.18
CA TRP A 164 -2.75 -4.14 0.92
C TRP A 164 -2.24 -4.05 -0.53
N GLY A 165 -1.69 -5.14 -1.08
CA GLY A 165 -1.28 -5.19 -2.48
C GLY A 165 -2.44 -4.97 -3.45
N PHE A 166 -3.58 -5.64 -3.23
CA PHE A 166 -4.77 -5.45 -4.06
C PHE A 166 -5.36 -4.05 -3.96
N ILE A 167 -5.48 -3.52 -2.74
CA ILE A 167 -5.97 -2.16 -2.53
C ILE A 167 -5.05 -1.16 -3.24
N ASN A 168 -3.73 -1.30 -3.12
CA ASN A 168 -2.80 -0.38 -3.77
C ASN A 168 -2.85 -0.45 -5.29
N LEU A 169 -3.25 -1.57 -5.89
CA LEU A 169 -3.42 -1.69 -7.35
C LEU A 169 -4.74 -1.10 -7.87
N LEU A 170 -5.65 -0.65 -7.00
CA LEU A 170 -6.86 0.04 -7.43
C LEU A 170 -6.50 1.34 -8.18
N PRO A 171 -7.23 1.71 -9.24
CA PRO A 171 -7.00 2.92 -10.01
C PRO A 171 -7.54 4.17 -9.28
N VAL A 172 -7.14 4.36 -8.03
CA VAL A 172 -7.51 5.48 -7.17
C VAL A 172 -6.24 6.22 -6.76
N PHE A 173 -6.14 7.50 -7.06
CA PHE A 173 -5.03 8.33 -6.63
C PHE A 173 -5.15 8.61 -5.12
N PRO A 174 -4.06 8.52 -4.32
CA PRO A 174 -2.65 8.36 -4.71
C PRO A 174 -2.10 6.93 -4.61
N LEU A 175 -2.96 5.91 -4.67
CA LEU A 175 -2.51 4.51 -4.65
C LEU A 175 -1.66 4.19 -5.88
N ASP A 176 -0.86 3.12 -5.79
CA ASP A 176 0.05 2.69 -6.85
C ASP A 176 -0.66 2.48 -8.21
N GLY A 177 -1.84 1.85 -8.22
CA GLY A 177 -2.67 1.66 -9.40
C GLY A 177 -3.24 2.96 -9.95
N GLY A 178 -3.44 3.97 -9.10
CA GLY A 178 -3.75 5.34 -9.51
C GLY A 178 -2.57 5.99 -10.25
N HIS A 179 -1.34 5.81 -9.74
CA HIS A 179 -0.13 6.26 -10.43
C HIS A 179 0.10 5.52 -11.76
N VAL A 180 -0.08 4.21 -11.79
CA VAL A 180 -0.02 3.42 -13.04
C VAL A 180 -1.02 3.95 -14.06
N SER A 181 -2.27 4.15 -13.65
CA SER A 181 -3.32 4.70 -14.49
C SER A 181 -2.95 6.10 -14.99
N GLN A 182 -2.45 6.98 -14.12
CA GLN A 182 -1.95 8.30 -14.51
C GLN A 182 -0.90 8.22 -15.62
N HIS A 183 0.14 7.38 -15.45
CA HIS A 183 1.22 7.28 -16.43
C HIS A 183 0.73 6.70 -17.76
N LEU A 184 -0.20 5.74 -17.73
CA LEU A 184 -0.82 5.19 -18.93
C LEU A 184 -1.64 6.24 -19.68
N PHE A 185 -2.54 6.95 -19.00
CA PHE A 185 -3.38 7.95 -19.65
C PHE A 185 -2.56 9.11 -20.23
N VAL A 186 -1.54 9.60 -19.50
CA VAL A 186 -0.64 10.65 -20.00
C VAL A 186 0.17 10.18 -21.23
N ARG A 187 0.50 8.88 -21.30
CA ARG A 187 1.20 8.33 -22.46
C ARG A 187 0.35 8.37 -23.73
N PHE A 188 -0.96 8.15 -23.63
CA PHE A 188 -1.87 8.15 -24.79
C PHE A 188 -2.46 9.53 -25.11
N ASP A 189 -2.72 10.35 -24.09
CA ASP A 189 -3.17 11.73 -24.22
C ASP A 189 -2.33 12.62 -23.30
N PRO A 190 -1.25 13.25 -23.81
CA PRO A 190 -0.38 14.11 -23.00
C PRO A 190 -1.08 15.35 -22.43
N TRP A 191 -2.21 15.77 -23.03
CA TRP A 191 -2.89 17.02 -22.68
C TRP A 191 -3.97 16.79 -21.63
N ASN A 192 -4.81 15.77 -21.81
CA ASN A 192 -5.91 15.47 -20.88
C ASN A 192 -5.68 14.22 -20.05
N GLY A 193 -4.63 13.43 -20.31
CA GLY A 193 -4.41 12.13 -19.69
C GLY A 193 -4.37 12.19 -18.17
N PHE A 194 -3.70 13.19 -17.59
CA PHE A 194 -3.68 13.33 -16.14
C PHE A 194 -5.07 13.65 -15.57
N ARG A 195 -5.85 14.52 -16.23
CA ARG A 195 -7.22 14.83 -15.85
C ARG A 195 -8.14 13.62 -15.96
N ASN A 196 -8.00 12.83 -17.02
CA ASN A 196 -8.79 11.61 -17.24
C ASN A 196 -8.46 10.53 -16.21
N ALA A 197 -7.19 10.37 -15.84
CA ALA A 197 -6.79 9.47 -14.75
C ALA A 197 -7.35 9.90 -13.38
N LEU A 198 -7.40 11.21 -13.11
CA LEU A 198 -8.05 11.72 -11.89
C LEU A 198 -9.55 11.44 -11.91
N TRP A 199 -10.24 11.58 -13.05
CA TRP A 199 -11.65 11.21 -13.17
C TRP A 199 -11.88 9.71 -12.95
N LEU A 200 -11.01 8.85 -13.49
CA LEU A 200 -11.02 7.41 -13.19
C LEU A 200 -10.92 7.19 -11.68
N SER A 201 -9.99 7.88 -11.01
CA SER A 201 -9.86 7.82 -9.54
C SER A 201 -11.10 8.30 -8.80
N VAL A 202 -11.76 9.37 -9.24
CA VAL A 202 -12.99 9.88 -8.63
C VAL A 202 -14.10 8.84 -8.74
N ILE A 203 -14.30 8.29 -9.94
CA ILE A 203 -15.36 7.31 -10.22
C ILE A 203 -15.10 6.03 -9.43
N THR A 204 -13.89 5.47 -9.51
CA THR A 204 -13.54 4.25 -8.78
C THR A 204 -13.65 4.45 -7.27
N GLY A 205 -13.13 5.57 -6.73
CA GLY A 205 -13.25 5.87 -5.31
C GLY A 205 -14.70 6.04 -4.85
N ALA A 206 -15.54 6.72 -5.64
CA ALA A 206 -16.97 6.87 -5.33
C ALA A 206 -17.71 5.52 -5.35
N ILE A 207 -17.45 4.66 -6.34
CA ILE A 207 -18.03 3.31 -6.40
C ILE A 207 -17.61 2.51 -5.16
N LEU A 208 -16.31 2.51 -4.82
CA LEU A 208 -15.82 1.79 -3.65
C LEU A 208 -16.37 2.35 -2.33
N ALA A 209 -16.63 3.66 -2.27
CA ALA A 209 -17.28 4.26 -1.10
C ALA A 209 -18.73 3.76 -0.95
N VAL A 210 -19.50 3.72 -2.05
CA VAL A 210 -20.86 3.18 -2.06
C VAL A 210 -20.87 1.69 -1.71
N VAL A 211 -19.99 0.90 -2.31
CA VAL A 211 -19.83 -0.53 -2.00
C VAL A 211 -19.46 -0.73 -0.53
N GLY A 212 -18.59 0.13 0.02
CA GLY A 212 -18.21 0.12 1.44
C GLY A 212 -19.42 0.18 2.37
N ILE A 213 -20.40 1.04 2.09
CA ILE A 213 -21.65 1.12 2.87
C ILE A 213 -22.61 -0.01 2.50
N ALA A 214 -22.92 -0.16 1.21
CA ALA A 214 -24.02 -0.99 0.74
C ALA A 214 -23.76 -2.50 0.85
N VAL A 215 -22.50 -2.93 0.75
CA VAL A 215 -22.12 -4.35 0.75
C VAL A 215 -21.39 -4.70 2.04
N PHE A 216 -20.46 -3.86 2.49
CA PHE A 216 -19.58 -4.22 3.62
C PHE A 216 -19.99 -3.61 4.95
N ASN A 217 -21.01 -2.75 4.97
CA ASN A 217 -21.42 -2.00 6.17
C ASN A 217 -20.23 -1.33 6.88
N SER A 218 -19.23 -0.91 6.11
CA SER A 218 -17.96 -0.38 6.59
C SER A 218 -17.91 1.12 6.34
N LEU A 219 -18.28 1.88 7.37
CA LEU A 219 -18.14 3.34 7.37
C LEU A 219 -16.70 3.78 7.13
N TYR A 220 -15.72 2.99 7.60
CA TYR A 220 -14.31 3.29 7.38
C TYR A 220 -13.94 3.22 5.90
N MET A 221 -14.31 2.14 5.20
CA MET A 221 -14.03 2.00 3.77
C MET A 221 -14.74 3.10 2.96
N ALA A 222 -16.00 3.37 3.31
CA ALA A 222 -16.79 4.43 2.70
C ALA A 222 -16.12 5.80 2.84
N PHE A 223 -15.70 6.13 4.06
CA PHE A 223 -15.04 7.38 4.37
C PHE A 223 -13.68 7.49 3.68
N LEU A 224 -12.84 6.44 3.74
CA LEU A 224 -11.52 6.43 3.14
C LEU A 224 -11.60 6.69 1.62
N PHE A 225 -12.36 5.87 0.89
CA PHE A 225 -12.47 6.02 -0.57
C PHE A 225 -13.26 7.25 -0.98
N GLY A 226 -14.23 7.70 -0.17
CA GLY A 226 -14.94 8.95 -0.37
C GLY A 226 -14.01 10.17 -0.26
N VAL A 227 -13.13 10.20 0.73
CA VAL A 227 -12.11 11.24 0.88
C VAL A 227 -11.11 11.21 -0.27
N LEU A 228 -10.64 10.03 -0.69
CA LEU A 228 -9.74 9.92 -1.85
C LEU A 228 -10.40 10.40 -3.14
N ALA A 229 -11.66 10.06 -3.38
CA ALA A 229 -12.42 10.57 -4.52
C ALA A 229 -12.57 12.10 -4.47
N ALA A 230 -12.91 12.65 -3.30
CA ALA A 230 -13.02 14.09 -3.11
C ALA A 230 -11.68 14.80 -3.34
N GLN A 231 -10.57 14.24 -2.88
CA GLN A 231 -9.22 14.78 -3.10
C GLN A 231 -8.86 14.80 -4.59
N SER A 232 -9.11 13.71 -5.33
CA SER A 232 -8.90 13.66 -6.77
C SER A 232 -9.74 14.69 -7.52
N TYR A 233 -10.99 14.88 -7.10
CA TYR A 233 -11.87 15.92 -7.67
C TYR A 233 -11.37 17.33 -7.38
N GLN A 234 -10.88 17.61 -6.16
CA GLN A 234 -10.29 18.90 -5.81
C GLN A 234 -9.05 19.21 -6.66
N ILE A 235 -8.22 18.22 -6.98
CA ILE A 235 -7.07 18.40 -7.89
C ILE A 235 -7.56 18.82 -9.29
N ILE A 236 -8.67 18.26 -9.77
CA ILE A 236 -9.27 18.65 -11.07
C ILE A 236 -9.73 20.11 -11.04
N GLN A 237 -10.42 20.52 -9.97
CA GLN A 237 -10.95 21.87 -9.82
C GLN A 237 -9.87 22.93 -9.62
N GLY A 238 -8.74 22.57 -8.98
CA GLY A 238 -7.59 23.44 -8.79
C GLY A 238 -6.82 23.80 -10.06
N GLY A 239 -7.29 23.35 -11.23
CA GLY A 239 -6.67 23.59 -12.52
C GLY A 239 -5.58 22.58 -12.82
N VAL A 240 -5.92 21.54 -13.60
CA VAL A 240 -4.95 20.65 -14.24
C VAL A 240 -4.38 21.36 -15.47
N GLY A 241 -3.61 22.42 -15.26
CA GLY A 241 -2.95 23.13 -16.35
C GLY A 241 -1.90 22.23 -17.03
N PRO A 242 -1.65 22.38 -18.34
CA PRO A 242 -0.50 21.74 -18.97
C PRO A 242 0.77 22.27 -18.30
N ARG A 243 1.43 21.43 -17.52
CA ARG A 243 2.73 21.73 -16.94
C ARG A 243 3.78 21.32 -17.97
N PHE A 244 4.21 22.28 -18.76
CA PHE A 244 5.42 22.18 -19.58
C PHE A 244 6.66 22.16 -18.68
#